data_AF-A0A8C7HJ69-F1
#
_entry.id   AF-A0A8C7HJ69-F1
#
_cell.length_a   1.000
_cell.length_b   1.000
_cell.length_c   1.000
_cell.angle_alpha   90.00
_cell.angle_beta   90.00
_cell.angle_gamma   90.00
#
_symmetry.space_group_name_H-M   'P 1'
#
loop_
_entity.id
_entity.type
_entity.pdbx_description
1 polymer ?
#
loop_
_entity_poly.entity_id
_entity_poly.type
_entity_poly.pdbx_seq_one_letter_code
_entity_poly.pdbx_strand_id
1 'polypeptide(L)'
;MMRALGYPRLISMENFRTPNFTLVAEILIWLVKRYEPQMDIPSDVDTETDRIFFIKAVAQFMATKAHIKVNTKRLYQADGYAVKEMLKITSVLYSAMKTKEMASGDKVEEDNSKFKFDLGSKIADLKAARQLASEITSKGASLYDLLGKEVDLREMRTAAISRPLEINETEKALRAAIKEVLESVDKTKDMLNNVSSDETSLESKMEKKKQELERNQKRLQTLQSVRPAFMDEYEKIEEDLQKQYETYVEKFRNLSFLEQQLEDYHRLEQDRFEETENTLRMMQHKLREEERRLMRSGAKDEDSDMDIPEDEGSDSDMEDRRPSKPRPTRNGPMTGRGGARLVGNMQGGDSEEVSKGVTMTMTSTNIYIYIYSLLF
;
A
#
# COMPACT_ATOMS: atom_id res chain seq x y z
N MET A 1 19.77 -15.03 39.92
CA MET A 1 20.33 -13.73 40.34
C MET A 1 19.32 -12.90 41.14
N MET A 2 18.15 -12.54 40.60
CA MET A 2 17.12 -11.75 41.33
C MET A 2 16.73 -12.33 42.69
N ARG A 3 16.48 -13.65 42.78
CA ARG A 3 16.18 -14.33 44.05
C ARG A 3 17.33 -14.22 45.06
N ALA A 4 18.58 -14.36 44.60
CA ALA A 4 19.76 -14.26 45.47
C ALA A 4 19.97 -12.83 45.99
N LEU A 5 19.55 -11.82 45.23
CA LEU A 5 19.52 -10.42 45.66
C LEU A 5 18.30 -10.08 46.54
N GLY A 6 17.43 -11.06 46.84
CA GLY A 6 16.25 -10.88 47.69
C GLY A 6 15.08 -10.15 47.02
N TYR A 7 14.90 -10.29 45.71
CA TYR A 7 13.68 -9.82 45.05
C TYR A 7 12.49 -10.71 45.46
N PRO A 8 11.37 -10.14 45.96
CA PRO A 8 10.32 -10.89 46.65
C PRO A 8 9.46 -11.76 45.73
N ARG A 9 9.30 -11.37 44.46
CA ARG A 9 8.43 -12.08 43.50
C ARG A 9 9.24 -13.07 42.66
N LEU A 10 8.68 -14.25 42.39
CA LEU A 10 9.28 -15.20 41.46
C LEU A 10 9.09 -14.72 40.02
N ILE A 11 10.21 -14.59 39.28
CA ILE A 11 10.21 -14.21 37.86
C ILE A 11 10.73 -15.39 37.04
N SER A 12 10.00 -15.74 35.98
CA SER A 12 10.39 -16.71 34.95
C SER A 12 10.55 -16.02 33.60
N MET A 13 11.24 -16.66 32.66
CA MET A 13 11.32 -16.21 31.27
C MET A 13 9.95 -16.17 30.59
N GLU A 14 9.00 -16.98 31.07
CA GLU A 14 7.62 -17.00 30.54
C GLU A 14 6.89 -15.68 30.76
N ASN A 15 7.21 -14.91 31.81
CA ASN A 15 6.56 -13.64 32.10
C ASN A 15 6.82 -12.54 31.06
N PHE A 16 7.81 -12.75 30.17
CA PHE A 16 8.22 -11.81 29.11
C PHE A 16 8.06 -12.40 27.71
N ARG A 17 7.28 -13.49 27.56
CA ARG A 17 6.91 -14.04 26.24
C ARG A 17 6.01 -13.08 25.47
N THR A 18 5.23 -12.27 26.19
CA THR A 18 4.50 -11.11 25.71
C THR A 18 4.98 -9.86 26.47
N PRO A 19 4.89 -8.66 25.88
CA PRO A 19 5.26 -7.41 26.56
C PRO A 19 4.56 -7.25 27.91
N ASN A 20 5.34 -7.08 28.98
CA ASN A 20 4.84 -6.94 30.35
C ASN A 20 5.50 -5.74 31.05
N PHE A 21 5.04 -4.54 30.70
CA PHE A 21 5.65 -3.30 31.19
C PHE A 21 5.49 -3.12 32.70
N THR A 22 4.35 -3.51 33.26
CA THR A 22 4.09 -3.43 34.71
C THR A 22 5.15 -4.20 35.50
N LEU A 23 5.52 -5.41 35.05
CA LEU A 23 6.57 -6.19 35.69
C LEU A 23 7.95 -5.57 35.49
N VAL A 24 8.26 -5.02 34.31
CA VAL A 24 9.51 -4.29 34.09
C VAL A 24 9.61 -3.08 35.03
N ALA A 25 8.54 -2.31 35.18
CA ALA A 25 8.50 -1.16 36.06
C ALA A 25 8.73 -1.55 37.52
N GLU A 26 8.03 -2.57 38.00
CA GLU A 26 8.19 -3.13 39.36
C GLU A 26 9.65 -3.55 39.63
N ILE A 27 10.27 -4.27 38.69
CA ILE A 27 11.66 -4.74 38.81
C ILE A 27 12.63 -3.56 38.80
N LEU A 28 12.46 -2.60 37.89
CA LEU A 28 13.36 -1.46 37.77
C LEU A 28 13.30 -0.55 39.01
N ILE A 29 12.11 -0.29 39.55
CA ILE A 29 11.93 0.45 40.81
C ILE A 29 12.70 -0.25 41.93
N TRP A 30 12.52 -1.57 42.04
CA TRP A 30 13.21 -2.34 43.06
C TRP A 30 14.73 -2.31 42.90
N LEU A 31 15.24 -2.45 41.66
CA LEU A 31 16.67 -2.39 41.38
C LEU A 31 17.28 -1.02 41.69
N VAL A 32 16.59 0.07 41.35
CA VAL A 32 17.08 1.42 41.66
C VAL A 32 17.09 1.66 43.17
N LYS A 33 16.06 1.24 43.91
CA LYS A 33 16.03 1.34 45.37
C LYS A 33 17.13 0.51 46.06
N ARG A 34 17.68 -0.52 45.40
CA ARG A 34 18.85 -1.26 45.90
C ARG A 34 20.15 -0.48 45.77
N TYR A 35 20.25 0.45 44.82
CA TYR A 35 21.37 1.38 44.70
C TYR A 35 21.21 2.59 45.63
N GLU A 36 20.02 3.19 45.65
CA GLU A 36 19.75 4.40 46.43
C GLU A 36 18.33 4.31 47.05
N PRO A 37 18.21 3.98 48.35
CA PRO A 37 16.91 3.74 48.99
C PRO A 37 15.96 4.95 49.00
N GLN A 38 16.52 6.17 48.96
CA GLN A 38 15.80 7.43 48.99
C GLN A 38 15.43 7.96 47.59
N MET A 39 15.79 7.25 46.52
CA MET A 39 15.50 7.68 45.16
C MET A 39 13.99 7.59 44.89
N ASP A 40 13.40 8.74 44.56
CA ASP A 40 12.00 8.85 44.17
C ASP A 40 11.88 8.69 42.65
N ILE A 41 11.29 7.58 42.22
CA ILE A 41 11.02 7.29 40.81
C ILE A 41 9.50 7.33 40.64
N PRO A 42 9.00 7.98 39.58
CA PRO A 42 7.59 7.93 39.21
C PRO A 42 7.07 6.49 39.23
N SER A 43 6.03 6.23 40.01
CA SER A 43 5.46 4.88 40.13
C SER A 43 4.25 4.67 39.21
N ASP A 44 3.66 5.75 38.69
CA ASP A 44 2.58 5.71 37.73
C ASP A 44 3.14 5.37 36.33
N VAL A 45 2.55 4.36 35.70
CA VAL A 45 2.93 3.83 34.40
C VAL A 45 1.69 3.48 33.56
N ASP A 46 0.54 4.05 33.89
CA ASP A 46 -0.73 3.73 33.25
C ASP A 46 -0.84 4.35 31.85
N THR A 47 -0.30 5.57 31.67
CA THR A 47 -0.27 6.24 30.36
C THR A 47 1.03 6.01 29.60
N GLU A 48 0.99 6.12 28.27
CA GLU A 48 2.20 6.06 27.44
C GLU A 48 3.24 7.12 27.84
N THR A 49 2.78 8.35 28.12
CA THR A 49 3.63 9.46 28.56
C THR A 49 4.36 9.13 29.85
N ASP A 50 3.66 8.55 30.83
CA ASP A 50 4.23 8.20 32.13
C ASP A 50 5.25 7.06 31.99
N ARG A 51 4.98 6.07 31.14
CA ARG A 51 5.95 5.00 30.82
C ARG A 51 7.23 5.55 30.21
N ILE A 52 7.12 6.53 29.30
CA ILE A 52 8.29 7.16 28.68
C ILE A 52 9.08 7.94 29.72
N PHE A 53 8.40 8.70 30.58
CA PHE A 53 9.04 9.47 31.65
C PHE A 53 9.76 8.54 32.65
N PHE A 54 9.10 7.46 33.06
CA PHE A 54 9.64 6.41 33.91
C PHE A 54 10.94 5.81 33.34
N ILE A 55 10.93 5.36 32.08
CA ILE A 55 12.11 4.75 31.44
C ILE A 55 13.26 5.76 31.32
N LYS A 56 12.98 7.02 31.02
CA LYS A 56 14.00 8.08 30.99
C LYS A 56 14.61 8.31 32.37
N ALA A 57 13.80 8.39 33.42
CA ALA A 57 14.26 8.57 34.80
C ALA A 57 15.17 7.41 35.25
N VAL A 58 14.75 6.16 35.02
CA VAL A 58 15.56 4.98 35.35
C VAL A 58 16.87 4.97 34.55
N ALA A 59 16.83 5.21 33.23
CA ALA A 59 18.04 5.19 32.42
C ALA A 59 19.03 6.30 32.81
N GLN A 60 18.53 7.49 33.12
CA GLN A 60 19.34 8.60 33.62
C GLN A 60 19.99 8.26 34.96
N PHE A 61 19.24 7.68 35.89
CA PHE A 61 19.77 7.23 37.18
C PHE A 61 20.87 6.18 36.99
N MET A 62 20.61 5.13 36.21
CA MET A 62 21.57 4.05 35.98
C MET A 62 22.85 4.56 35.31
N ALA A 63 22.76 5.49 34.36
CA ALA A 63 23.91 6.05 33.68
C ALA A 63 24.77 6.96 34.58
N THR A 64 24.12 7.79 35.42
CA THR A 64 24.83 8.81 36.23
C THR A 64 25.32 8.30 37.57
N LYS A 65 24.56 7.41 38.24
CA LYS A 65 24.86 6.94 39.60
C LYS A 65 25.51 5.56 39.61
N ALA A 66 25.03 4.65 38.77
CA ALA A 66 25.55 3.29 38.70
C ALA A 66 26.58 3.10 37.58
N HIS A 67 26.77 4.10 36.70
CA HIS A 67 27.60 4.03 35.50
C HIS A 67 27.24 2.85 34.56
N ILE A 68 25.96 2.45 34.53
CA ILE A 68 25.43 1.38 33.68
C ILE A 68 24.60 2.01 32.56
N LYS A 69 25.05 1.85 31.32
CA LYS A 69 24.29 2.28 30.14
C LYS A 69 23.27 1.20 29.77
N VAL A 70 21.98 1.55 29.85
CA VAL A 70 20.85 0.71 29.46
C VAL A 70 20.18 1.24 28.19
N ASN A 71 19.64 0.34 27.36
CA ASN A 71 18.90 0.72 26.16
C ASN A 71 17.42 0.99 26.50
N THR A 72 17.01 2.24 26.43
CA THR A 72 15.65 2.70 26.76
C THR A 72 14.57 2.07 25.88
N LYS A 73 14.82 1.91 24.58
CA LYS A 73 13.87 1.27 23.64
C LYS A 73 13.61 -0.18 24.03
N ARG A 74 14.66 -0.93 24.38
CA ARG A 74 14.55 -2.33 24.80
C ARG A 74 13.87 -2.50 26.14
N LEU A 75 14.10 -1.58 27.09
CA LEU A 75 13.35 -1.57 28.35
C LEU A 75 11.86 -1.31 28.11
N TYR A 76 11.53 -0.37 27.22
CA TYR A 76 10.15 -0.04 26.89
C TYR A 76 9.39 -1.17 26.16
N GLN A 77 10.08 -1.96 25.33
CA GLN A 77 9.50 -3.14 24.67
C GLN A 77 8.96 -4.18 25.65
N ALA A 78 9.48 -4.19 26.89
CA ALA A 78 9.01 -5.00 28.00
C ALA A 78 8.90 -6.51 27.72
N ASP A 79 9.73 -7.03 26.82
CA ASP A 79 9.82 -8.43 26.42
C ASP A 79 11.19 -9.02 26.83
N GLY A 80 11.59 -10.14 26.22
CA GLY A 80 12.91 -10.74 26.46
C GLY A 80 14.11 -9.81 26.22
N TYR A 81 13.98 -8.74 25.43
CA TYR A 81 15.05 -7.75 25.27
C TYR A 81 15.15 -6.84 26.50
N ALA A 82 14.05 -6.50 27.17
CA ALA A 82 14.07 -5.77 28.44
C ALA A 82 14.81 -6.57 29.52
N VAL A 83 14.61 -7.90 29.55
CA VAL A 83 15.32 -8.79 30.48
C VAL A 83 16.83 -8.71 30.32
N LYS A 84 17.33 -8.67 29.08
CA LYS A 84 18.77 -8.52 28.80
C LYS A 84 19.33 -7.20 29.35
N GLU A 85 18.56 -6.13 29.30
CA GLU A 85 18.97 -4.83 29.84
C GLU A 85 18.91 -4.82 31.38
N MET A 86 17.87 -5.39 31.99
CA MET A 86 17.78 -5.53 33.47
C MET A 86 18.91 -6.40 34.03
N LEU A 87 19.32 -7.46 33.31
CA LEU A 87 20.43 -8.32 33.73
C LEU A 87 21.77 -7.58 33.85
N LYS A 88 22.01 -6.52 33.07
CA LYS A 88 23.22 -5.69 33.23
C LYS A 88 23.28 -5.10 34.62
N ILE A 89 22.16 -4.58 35.10
CA ILE A 89 22.00 -4.00 36.44
C ILE A 89 22.17 -5.09 37.51
N THR A 90 21.42 -6.18 37.37
CA THR A 90 21.42 -7.29 38.33
C THR A 90 22.79 -7.95 38.46
N SER A 91 23.54 -8.10 37.37
CA SER A 91 24.85 -8.76 37.36
C SER A 91 25.89 -8.02 38.21
N VAL A 92 25.89 -6.69 38.17
CA VAL A 92 26.79 -5.85 38.97
C VAL A 92 26.47 -6.01 40.45
N LEU A 93 25.20 -5.86 40.84
CA LEU A 93 24.76 -6.07 42.22
C LEU A 93 25.07 -7.48 42.73
N TYR A 94 24.85 -8.50 41.90
CA TYR A 94 25.12 -9.89 42.26
C TYR A 94 26.62 -10.17 42.42
N SER A 95 27.47 -9.59 41.57
CA SER A 95 28.92 -9.71 41.69
C SER A 95 29.45 -9.08 42.97
N ALA A 96 28.97 -7.88 43.33
CA ALA A 96 29.34 -7.19 44.56
C ALA A 96 28.94 -7.97 45.81
N MET A 97 27.75 -8.59 45.80
CA MET A 97 27.28 -9.45 46.90
C MET A 97 28.18 -10.67 47.09
N LYS A 98 28.55 -11.36 46.01
CA LYS A 98 29.41 -12.56 46.06
C LYS A 98 30.82 -12.25 46.56
N THR A 99 31.39 -11.10 46.19
CA THR A 99 32.70 -10.65 46.68
C THR A 99 32.68 -10.41 48.19
N LYS A 100 31.57 -9.89 48.73
CA LYS A 100 31.41 -9.68 50.17
C LYS A 100 31.35 -11.01 50.93
N GLU A 101 30.65 -12.01 50.41
CA GLU A 101 30.57 -13.34 51.03
C GLU A 101 31.93 -14.07 51.07
N MET A 102 32.76 -13.92 50.04
CA MET A 102 34.12 -14.48 50.01
C MET A 102 35.09 -13.78 50.97
N ALA A 103 34.87 -12.50 51.28
CA ALA A 103 35.70 -11.74 52.22
C ALA A 103 35.36 -12.00 53.70
N SER A 104 34.21 -12.64 53.98
CA SER A 104 33.70 -12.90 55.35
C SER A 104 33.88 -14.35 55.82
N GLY A 105 34.54 -15.20 55.04
CA GLY A 105 34.78 -16.60 55.39
C GLY A 105 36.15 -16.84 56.03
N ASP A 106 36.36 -16.37 57.26
CA ASP A 106 37.48 -16.83 58.09
C ASP A 106 37.08 -16.84 59.58
N LYS A 107 37.54 -17.88 60.30
CA LYS A 107 37.30 -18.30 61.71
C LYS A 107 36.26 -19.42 61.93
N VAL A 108 36.51 -20.53 62.65
CA VAL A 108 37.61 -21.03 63.51
C VAL A 108 37.40 -22.56 63.63
N GLU A 109 38.47 -23.37 63.70
CA GLU A 109 38.78 -24.31 64.81
C GLU A 109 40.01 -25.16 64.45
N GLU A 110 41.15 -24.81 65.05
CA GLU A 110 42.29 -25.71 65.25
C GLU A 110 42.00 -26.57 66.49
N ASP A 111 41.80 -27.86 66.29
CA ASP A 111 41.90 -28.86 67.37
C ASP A 111 43.30 -29.49 67.34
N ASN A 112 43.88 -29.57 68.53
CA ASN A 112 45.26 -29.93 68.76
C ASN A 112 45.38 -31.45 68.99
N SER A 113 46.48 -32.02 68.49
CA SER A 113 46.98 -33.38 68.75
C SER A 113 46.38 -34.56 67.98
N LYS A 114 46.98 -34.85 66.83
CA LYS A 114 47.32 -36.24 66.47
C LYS A 114 48.62 -36.27 65.68
N PHE A 115 49.65 -36.85 66.30
CA PHE A 115 50.79 -37.42 65.60
C PHE A 115 50.29 -38.34 64.49
N LYS A 116 50.12 -37.80 63.30
CA LYS A 116 50.20 -38.53 62.04
C LYS A 116 51.41 -37.97 61.35
N PHE A 117 52.34 -38.85 61.02
CA PHE A 117 53.49 -38.58 60.18
C PHE A 117 53.03 -37.72 58.99
N ASP A 118 53.36 -36.43 59.03
CA ASP A 118 52.75 -35.41 58.17
C ASP A 118 53.46 -35.39 56.81
N LEU A 119 53.43 -36.55 56.16
CA LEU A 119 53.93 -36.75 54.82
C LEU A 119 53.17 -35.85 53.84
N GLY A 120 51.92 -35.50 54.15
CA GLY A 120 51.11 -34.53 53.41
C GLY A 120 51.70 -33.12 53.43
N SER A 121 52.02 -32.56 54.60
CA SER A 121 52.64 -31.23 54.70
C SER A 121 54.05 -31.20 54.10
N LYS A 122 54.88 -32.21 54.38
CA LYS A 122 56.21 -32.31 53.73
C LYS A 122 56.12 -32.47 52.22
N ILE A 123 55.14 -33.20 51.68
CA ILE A 123 54.90 -33.29 50.24
C ILE A 123 54.37 -31.96 49.68
N ALA A 124 53.53 -31.24 50.43
CA ALA A 124 53.06 -29.91 50.05
C ALA A 124 54.21 -28.91 50.00
N ASP A 125 55.10 -28.90 50.99
CA ASP A 125 56.31 -28.07 51.03
C ASP A 125 57.27 -28.43 49.90
N LEU A 126 57.42 -29.72 49.58
CA LEU A 126 58.28 -30.18 48.49
C LEU A 126 57.68 -29.83 47.12
N LYS A 127 56.35 -29.86 46.98
CA LYS A 127 55.64 -29.34 45.80
C LYS A 127 55.79 -27.82 45.67
N ALA A 128 55.65 -27.08 46.77
CA ALA A 128 55.84 -25.64 46.80
C ALA A 128 57.29 -25.25 46.46
N ALA A 129 58.28 -25.95 47.02
CA ALA A 129 59.69 -25.75 46.69
C ALA A 129 59.99 -26.04 45.22
N ARG A 130 59.39 -27.10 44.65
CA ARG A 130 59.53 -27.43 43.22
C ARG A 130 58.88 -26.39 42.31
N GLN A 131 57.72 -25.88 42.72
CA GLN A 131 57.02 -24.79 42.04
C GLN A 131 57.86 -23.51 42.05
N LEU A 132 58.38 -23.13 43.22
CA LEU A 132 59.27 -21.96 43.37
C LEU A 132 60.56 -22.12 42.55
N ALA A 133 61.17 -23.30 42.52
CA ALA A 133 62.34 -23.56 41.68
C ALA A 133 62.02 -23.39 40.18
N SER A 134 60.84 -23.84 39.74
CA SER A 134 60.35 -23.62 38.38
C SER A 134 60.11 -22.14 38.09
N GLU A 135 59.56 -21.39 39.04
CA GLU A 135 59.35 -19.95 38.93
C GLU A 135 60.67 -19.18 38.89
N ILE A 136 61.66 -19.53 39.70
CA ILE A 136 63.00 -18.95 39.67
C ILE A 136 63.61 -19.14 38.28
N THR A 137 63.50 -20.34 37.71
CA THR A 137 64.03 -20.64 36.37
C THR A 137 63.30 -19.83 35.30
N SER A 138 61.96 -19.76 35.38
CA SER A 138 61.14 -18.99 34.44
C SER A 138 61.43 -17.48 34.52
N LYS A 139 61.53 -16.94 35.74
CA LYS A 139 61.85 -15.53 35.98
C LYS A 139 63.29 -15.21 35.58
N GLY A 140 64.24 -16.12 35.80
CA GLY A 140 65.62 -16.00 35.35
C GLY A 140 65.72 -15.93 33.83
N ALA A 141 65.00 -16.80 33.11
CA ALA A 141 64.94 -16.77 31.65
C ALA A 141 64.30 -15.46 31.15
N SER A 142 63.18 -15.05 31.75
CA SER A 142 62.52 -13.79 31.39
C SER A 142 63.42 -12.58 31.67
N LEU A 143 64.18 -12.58 32.77
CA LEU A 143 65.12 -11.52 33.09
C LEU A 143 66.30 -11.48 32.10
N TYR A 144 66.83 -12.64 31.71
CA TYR A 144 67.88 -12.75 30.69
C TYR A 144 67.42 -12.15 29.35
N ASP A 145 66.23 -12.50 28.89
CA ASP A 145 65.67 -11.98 27.63
C ASP A 145 65.42 -10.46 27.70
N LEU A 146 64.97 -9.96 28.85
CA LEU A 146 64.76 -8.52 29.06
C LEU A 146 66.07 -7.74 29.10
N LEU A 147 67.07 -8.25 29.83
CA LEU A 147 68.41 -7.65 29.89
C LEU A 147 69.12 -7.69 28.52
N GLY A 148 68.92 -8.75 27.75
CA GLY A 148 69.45 -8.86 26.39
C GLY A 148 68.95 -7.76 25.45
N LYS A 149 67.73 -7.26 25.68
CA LYS A 149 67.13 -6.15 24.91
C LYS A 149 67.48 -4.76 25.44
N GLU A 150 68.11 -4.66 26.62
CA GLU A 150 68.33 -3.37 27.28
C GLU A 150 69.23 -2.44 26.46
N VAL A 151 70.20 -2.97 25.70
CA VAL A 151 71.08 -2.16 24.86
C VAL A 151 70.26 -1.42 23.79
N ASP A 152 69.43 -2.14 23.03
CA ASP A 152 68.57 -1.58 21.99
C ASP A 152 67.51 -0.64 22.59
N LEU A 153 66.89 -1.06 23.70
CA LEU A 153 65.88 -0.24 24.39
C LEU A 153 66.48 1.06 24.94
N ARG A 154 67.71 1.01 25.43
CA ARG A 154 68.44 2.19 25.91
C ARG A 154 68.77 3.13 24.77
N GLU A 155 69.25 2.61 23.65
CA GLU A 155 69.52 3.43 22.46
C GLU A 155 68.25 4.11 21.95
N MET A 156 67.15 3.35 21.77
CA MET A 156 65.86 3.89 21.34
C MET A 156 65.33 4.95 22.31
N ARG A 157 65.44 4.71 23.62
CA ARG A 157 65.02 5.67 24.65
C ARG A 157 65.87 6.93 24.60
N THR A 158 67.20 6.82 24.50
CA THR A 158 68.07 7.99 24.39
C THR A 158 67.80 8.77 23.10
N ALA A 159 67.60 8.08 21.98
CA ALA A 159 67.22 8.71 20.71
C ALA A 159 65.88 9.46 20.82
N ALA A 160 64.86 8.83 21.41
CA ALA A 160 63.54 9.44 21.61
C ALA A 160 63.59 10.65 22.55
N ILE A 161 64.37 10.59 23.64
CA ILE A 161 64.56 11.71 24.58
C ILE A 161 65.37 12.84 23.94
N SER A 162 66.35 12.52 23.10
CA SER A 162 67.18 13.50 22.40
C SER A 162 66.44 14.19 21.26
N ARG A 163 65.30 13.66 20.82
CA ARG A 163 64.50 14.25 19.76
C ARG A 163 63.98 15.61 20.23
N PRO A 164 64.37 16.72 19.58
CA PRO A 164 63.80 18.02 19.89
C PRO A 164 62.28 17.96 19.71
N LEU A 165 61.52 18.49 20.66
CA LEU A 165 60.09 18.66 20.47
C LEU A 165 59.89 19.69 19.35
N GLU A 166 59.34 19.27 18.22
CA GLU A 166 58.98 20.11 17.07
C GLU A 166 57.73 20.95 17.40
N ILE A 167 57.83 21.77 18.46
CA ILE A 167 56.72 22.58 18.99
C ILE A 167 56.15 23.48 17.90
N ASN A 168 57.01 24.06 17.06
CA ASN A 168 56.60 24.94 15.98
C ASN A 168 55.76 24.23 14.90
N GLU A 169 56.11 22.99 14.53
CA GLU A 169 55.34 22.21 13.57
C GLU A 169 53.98 21.79 14.17
N THR A 170 53.98 21.36 15.43
CA THR A 170 52.74 21.01 16.13
C THR A 170 51.81 22.22 16.29
N GLU A 171 52.35 23.40 16.60
CA GLU A 171 51.58 24.64 16.68
C GLU A 171 51.02 25.04 15.32
N LYS A 172 51.83 24.93 14.25
CA LYS A 172 51.38 25.22 12.88
C LYS A 172 50.25 24.28 12.45
N ALA A 173 50.38 22.98 12.72
CA ALA A 173 49.35 21.99 12.43
C ALA A 173 48.06 22.27 13.22
N LEU A 174 48.20 22.62 14.51
CA LEU A 174 47.06 22.98 15.36
C LEU A 174 46.34 24.24 14.86
N ARG A 175 47.09 25.28 14.48
CA ARG A 175 46.54 26.51 13.90
C ARG A 175 45.81 26.25 12.60
N ALA A 176 46.34 25.38 11.74
CA ALA A 176 45.68 24.98 10.49
C ALA A 176 44.37 24.23 10.76
N ALA A 177 44.36 23.28 11.70
CA ALA A 177 43.16 22.55 12.09
C ALA A 177 42.09 23.47 12.69
N ILE A 178 42.47 24.43 13.54
CA ILE A 178 41.54 25.44 14.08
C ILE A 178 40.92 26.26 12.94
N LYS A 179 41.73 26.70 11.98
CA LYS A 179 41.25 27.47 10.84
C LYS A 179 40.24 26.68 10.00
N GLU A 180 40.54 25.42 9.70
CA GLU A 180 39.64 24.55 8.94
C GLU A 180 38.30 24.33 9.66
N VAL A 181 38.34 24.11 10.96
CA VAL A 181 37.12 23.97 11.77
C VAL A 181 36.30 25.27 11.78
N LEU A 182 36.94 26.44 11.91
CA LEU A 182 36.24 27.72 11.85
C LEU A 182 35.58 27.95 10.48
N GLU A 183 36.27 27.66 9.39
CA GLU A 183 35.69 27.73 8.04
C GLU A 183 34.51 26.77 7.87
N SER A 184 34.59 25.56 8.45
CA SER A 184 33.47 24.61 8.46
C SER A 184 32.27 25.11 9.28
N VAL A 185 32.52 25.78 10.40
CA VAL A 185 31.47 26.38 11.24
C VAL A 185 30.75 27.49 10.48
N ASP A 186 31.49 28.39 9.82
CA ASP A 186 30.90 29.49 9.04
C ASP A 186 30.07 28.94 7.87
N LYS A 187 30.59 27.95 7.12
CA LYS A 187 29.81 27.28 6.07
C LYS A 187 28.52 26.66 6.59
N THR A 188 28.57 26.02 7.75
CA THR A 188 27.39 25.41 8.38
C THR A 188 26.38 26.46 8.81
N LYS A 189 26.86 27.60 9.32
CA LYS A 189 26.02 28.73 9.69
C LYS A 189 25.31 29.35 8.48
N ASP A 190 26.00 29.50 7.36
CA ASP A 190 25.40 29.98 6.11
C ASP A 190 24.33 29.03 5.58
N MET A 191 24.60 27.72 5.60
CA MET A 191 23.60 26.71 5.25
C MET A 191 22.37 26.78 6.17
N LEU A 192 22.57 26.96 7.48
CA LEU A 192 21.48 27.10 8.44
C LEU A 192 20.61 28.33 8.14
N ASN A 193 21.23 29.47 7.82
CA ASN A 193 20.51 30.69 7.45
C ASN A 193 19.68 30.50 6.18
N ASN A 194 20.23 29.82 5.17
CA ASN A 194 19.51 29.51 3.93
C ASN A 194 18.30 28.62 4.21
N VAL A 195 18.47 27.55 4.99
CA VAL A 195 17.37 26.66 5.38
C VAL A 195 16.29 27.42 6.14
N SER A 196 16.66 28.31 7.06
CA SER A 196 15.70 29.14 7.81
C SER A 196 14.92 30.09 6.89
N SER A 197 15.58 30.65 5.86
CA SER A 197 14.91 31.49 4.86
C SER A 197 13.94 30.66 4.00
N ASP A 198 14.35 29.48 3.56
CA ASP A 198 13.52 28.57 2.78
C ASP A 198 12.31 28.07 3.57
N GLU A 199 12.50 27.74 4.85
CA GLU A 199 11.43 27.36 5.78
C GLU A 199 10.37 28.46 5.88
N THR A 200 10.80 29.70 6.11
CA THR A 200 9.90 30.86 6.19
C THR A 200 9.13 31.09 4.88
N SER A 201 9.82 30.93 3.74
CA SER A 201 9.21 31.06 2.41
C SER A 201 8.16 29.96 2.14
N LEU A 202 8.47 28.72 2.51
CA LEU A 202 7.56 27.59 2.36
C LEU A 202 6.36 27.71 3.29
N GLU A 203 6.55 28.15 4.53
CA GLU A 203 5.45 28.39 5.48
C GLU A 203 4.47 29.43 4.91
N SER A 204 4.98 30.54 4.34
CA SER A 204 4.14 31.54 3.69
C SER A 204 3.35 30.96 2.50
N LYS A 205 3.97 30.08 1.70
CA LYS A 205 3.29 29.42 0.58
C LYS A 205 2.22 28.43 1.06
N MET A 206 2.51 27.65 2.11
CA MET A 206 1.55 26.72 2.71
C MET A 206 0.34 27.46 3.25
N GLU A 207 0.53 28.55 3.99
CA GLU A 207 -0.57 29.34 4.54
C GLU A 207 -1.43 29.97 3.44
N LYS A 208 -0.82 30.52 2.38
CA LYS A 208 -1.56 31.00 1.20
C LYS A 208 -2.40 29.89 0.56
N LYS A 209 -1.83 28.69 0.38
CA LYS A 209 -2.53 27.54 -0.22
C LYS A 209 -3.65 27.01 0.67
N LYS A 210 -3.46 27.03 1.99
CA LYS A 210 -4.48 26.64 2.95
C LYS A 210 -5.69 27.59 2.91
N GLN A 211 -5.45 28.90 2.84
CA GLN A 211 -6.52 29.89 2.70
C GLN A 211 -7.25 29.77 1.36
N GLU A 212 -6.53 29.51 0.27
CA GLU A 212 -7.13 29.26 -1.05
C GLU A 212 -8.01 27.99 -1.03
N LEU A 213 -7.51 26.91 -0.42
CA LEU A 213 -8.25 25.66 -0.27
C LEU A 213 -9.54 25.88 0.55
N GLU A 214 -9.47 26.59 1.67
CA GLU A 214 -10.63 26.87 2.50
C GLU A 214 -11.69 27.70 1.74
N ARG A 215 -11.27 28.70 0.97
CA ARG A 215 -12.18 29.49 0.12
C ARG A 215 -12.84 28.62 -0.95
N ASN A 216 -12.08 27.75 -1.60
CA ASN A 216 -12.60 26.85 -2.63
C ASN A 216 -13.55 25.80 -2.03
N GLN A 217 -13.25 25.26 -0.85
CA GLN A 217 -14.14 24.35 -0.12
C GLN A 217 -15.46 25.02 0.23
N LYS A 218 -15.43 26.25 0.76
CA LYS A 218 -16.65 27.03 1.03
C LYS A 218 -17.46 27.26 -0.25
N ARG A 219 -16.81 27.65 -1.35
CA ARG A 219 -17.48 27.83 -2.65
C ARG A 219 -18.11 26.54 -3.16
N LEU A 220 -17.40 25.42 -3.05
CA LEU A 220 -17.91 24.10 -3.43
C LEU A 220 -19.13 23.73 -2.59
N GLN A 221 -19.08 23.94 -1.28
CA GLN A 221 -20.20 23.67 -0.38
C GLN A 221 -21.42 24.53 -0.75
N THR A 222 -21.22 25.82 -1.05
CA THR A 222 -22.31 26.68 -1.56
C THR A 222 -22.88 26.13 -2.87
N LEU A 223 -22.03 25.79 -3.85
CA LEU A 223 -22.49 25.22 -5.12
C LEU A 223 -23.25 23.89 -4.96
N GLN A 224 -22.82 23.02 -4.04
CA GLN A 224 -23.50 21.75 -3.76
C GLN A 224 -24.84 21.96 -3.05
N SER A 225 -24.95 22.99 -2.20
CA SER A 225 -26.20 23.31 -1.51
C SER A 225 -27.27 23.90 -2.43
N VAL A 226 -26.87 24.46 -3.57
CA VAL A 226 -27.78 25.09 -4.52
C VAL A 226 -28.20 24.05 -5.57
N ARG A 227 -29.50 23.76 -5.61
CA ARG A 227 -30.12 22.95 -6.66
C ARG A 227 -29.98 23.69 -8.00
N PRO A 228 -29.44 23.05 -9.07
CA PRO A 228 -29.34 23.70 -10.37
C PRO A 228 -30.70 24.08 -10.93
N ALA A 229 -30.82 25.29 -11.50
CA ALA A 229 -32.10 25.85 -11.96
C ALA A 229 -32.82 25.01 -13.03
N PHE A 230 -32.06 24.27 -13.84
CA PHE A 230 -32.61 23.41 -14.90
C PHE A 230 -33.08 22.04 -14.39
N MET A 231 -32.84 21.69 -13.12
CA MET A 231 -33.26 20.39 -12.58
C MET A 231 -34.77 20.22 -12.57
N ASP A 232 -35.51 21.30 -12.30
CA ASP A 232 -36.97 21.26 -12.26
C ASP A 232 -37.55 21.05 -13.67
N GLU A 233 -36.93 21.66 -14.69
CA GLU A 233 -37.30 21.43 -16.10
C GLU A 233 -36.95 20.00 -16.54
N TYR A 234 -35.78 19.49 -16.12
CA TYR A 234 -35.36 18.12 -16.39
C TYR A 234 -36.34 17.10 -15.80
N GLU A 235 -36.68 17.21 -14.51
CA GLU A 235 -37.62 16.31 -13.83
C GLU A 235 -39.01 16.35 -14.47
N LYS A 236 -39.47 17.53 -14.91
CA LYS A 236 -40.73 17.67 -15.64
C LYS A 236 -40.70 16.96 -17.00
N ILE A 237 -39.62 17.10 -17.75
CA ILE A 237 -39.46 16.46 -19.06
C ILE A 237 -39.37 14.94 -18.91
N GLU A 238 -38.67 14.44 -17.88
CA GLU A 238 -38.64 13.01 -17.53
C GLU A 238 -40.04 12.45 -17.25
N GLU A 239 -40.85 13.15 -16.44
CA GLU A 239 -42.23 12.75 -16.19
C GLU A 239 -43.06 12.73 -17.48
N ASP A 240 -42.93 13.76 -18.32
CA ASP A 240 -43.66 13.84 -19.59
C ASP A 240 -43.22 12.73 -20.54
N LEU A 241 -41.93 12.41 -20.60
CA LEU A 241 -41.39 11.29 -21.37
C LEU A 241 -41.99 9.95 -20.92
N GLN A 242 -42.09 9.74 -19.60
CA GLN A 242 -42.68 8.52 -19.04
C GLN A 242 -44.16 8.37 -19.46
N LYS A 243 -44.95 9.44 -19.34
CA LYS A 243 -46.37 9.46 -19.77
C LYS A 243 -46.52 9.20 -21.27
N GLN A 244 -45.65 9.78 -22.09
CA GLN A 244 -45.66 9.55 -23.54
C GLN A 244 -45.26 8.12 -23.89
N TYR A 245 -44.30 7.54 -23.17
CA TYR A 245 -43.89 6.15 -23.38
C TYR A 245 -45.02 5.15 -23.05
N GLU A 246 -45.75 5.35 -21.95
CA GLU A 246 -46.92 4.54 -21.62
C GLU A 246 -47.97 4.59 -22.75
N THR A 247 -48.31 5.80 -23.21
CA THR A 247 -49.25 5.99 -24.32
C THR A 247 -48.76 5.32 -25.62
N TYR A 248 -47.45 5.43 -25.90
CA TYR A 248 -46.84 4.78 -27.05
C TYR A 248 -46.97 3.26 -26.98
N VAL A 249 -46.69 2.65 -25.83
CA VAL A 249 -46.79 1.19 -25.63
C VAL A 249 -48.21 0.70 -25.84
N GLU A 250 -49.22 1.41 -25.33
CA GLU A 250 -50.62 1.08 -25.57
C GLU A 250 -50.98 1.14 -27.06
N LYS A 251 -50.63 2.24 -27.73
CA LYS A 251 -50.88 2.40 -29.18
C LYS A 251 -50.15 1.34 -30.00
N PHE A 252 -48.92 1.01 -29.63
CA PHE A 252 -48.14 -0.02 -30.29
C PHE A 252 -48.79 -1.41 -30.14
N ARG A 253 -49.28 -1.75 -28.94
CA ARG A 253 -50.04 -3.00 -28.71
C ARG A 253 -51.31 -3.05 -29.56
N ASN A 254 -52.07 -1.96 -29.59
CA ASN A 254 -53.29 -1.87 -30.38
C ASN A 254 -53.00 -2.00 -31.88
N LEU A 255 -51.95 -1.32 -32.36
CA LEU A 255 -51.53 -1.42 -33.76
C LEU A 255 -51.12 -2.85 -34.11
N SER A 256 -50.25 -3.47 -33.31
CA SER A 256 -49.80 -4.85 -33.52
C SER A 256 -50.97 -5.83 -33.59
N PHE A 257 -52.00 -5.63 -32.74
CA PHE A 257 -53.21 -6.44 -32.75
C PHE A 257 -54.07 -6.24 -34.00
N LEU A 258 -54.19 -5.01 -34.48
CA LEU A 258 -54.94 -4.70 -35.71
C LEU A 258 -54.20 -5.21 -36.96
N GLU A 259 -52.87 -5.07 -36.99
CA GLU A 259 -52.03 -5.63 -38.06
C GLU A 259 -52.19 -7.14 -38.13
N GLN A 260 -52.14 -7.85 -37.00
CA GLN A 260 -52.37 -9.30 -36.95
C GLN A 260 -53.76 -9.70 -37.48
N GLN A 261 -54.82 -9.01 -37.07
CA GLN A 261 -56.17 -9.29 -37.56
C GLN A 261 -56.30 -9.05 -39.08
N LEU A 262 -55.63 -8.03 -39.59
CA LEU A 262 -55.63 -7.72 -41.01
C LEU A 262 -54.88 -8.79 -41.81
N GLU A 263 -53.74 -9.27 -41.30
CA GLU A 263 -53.03 -10.43 -41.87
C GLU A 263 -53.89 -11.70 -41.85
N ASP A 264 -54.60 -11.97 -40.77
CA ASP A 264 -55.52 -13.11 -40.67
C ASP A 264 -56.68 -13.00 -41.67
N TYR A 265 -57.26 -11.82 -41.85
CA TYR A 265 -58.30 -11.57 -42.84
C TYR A 265 -57.80 -11.80 -44.26
N HIS A 266 -56.63 -11.26 -44.61
CA HIS A 266 -56.02 -11.48 -45.92
C HIS A 266 -55.71 -12.96 -46.17
N ARG A 267 -55.25 -13.70 -45.14
CA ARG A 267 -55.03 -15.15 -45.24
C ARG A 267 -56.33 -15.89 -45.52
N LEU A 268 -57.41 -15.58 -44.80
CA LEU A 268 -58.71 -16.21 -45.02
C LEU A 268 -59.29 -15.90 -46.41
N GLU A 269 -59.15 -14.67 -46.88
CA GLU A 269 -59.62 -14.29 -48.22
C GLU A 269 -58.80 -15.01 -49.32
N GLN A 270 -57.49 -15.16 -49.11
CA GLN A 270 -56.61 -15.94 -49.99
C GLN A 270 -56.99 -17.42 -50.01
N ASP A 271 -57.21 -18.04 -48.84
CA ASP A 271 -57.63 -19.44 -48.73
C ASP A 271 -58.97 -19.66 -49.46
N ARG A 272 -59.94 -18.75 -49.29
CA ARG A 272 -61.22 -18.81 -50.02
C ARG A 272 -61.05 -18.65 -51.52
N PHE A 273 -60.18 -17.73 -51.96
CA PHE A 273 -59.88 -17.56 -53.38
C PHE A 273 -59.29 -18.85 -53.96
N GLU A 274 -58.31 -19.44 -53.28
CA GLU A 274 -57.69 -20.72 -53.68
C GLU A 274 -58.70 -21.88 -53.69
N GLU A 275 -59.61 -21.97 -52.71
CA GLU A 275 -60.71 -22.94 -52.71
C GLU A 275 -61.62 -22.75 -53.93
N THR A 276 -62.05 -21.52 -54.21
CA THR A 276 -62.90 -21.25 -55.39
C THR A 276 -62.17 -21.56 -56.70
N GLU A 277 -60.89 -21.20 -56.81
CA GLU A 277 -60.06 -21.52 -57.97
C GLU A 277 -59.92 -23.03 -58.15
N ASN A 278 -59.67 -23.78 -57.07
CA ASN A 278 -59.58 -25.23 -57.08
C ASN A 278 -60.91 -25.87 -57.50
N THR A 279 -62.06 -25.39 -57.00
CA THR A 279 -63.37 -25.90 -57.42
C THR A 279 -63.66 -25.62 -58.90
N LEU A 280 -63.30 -24.44 -59.40
CA LEU A 280 -63.48 -24.06 -60.79
C LEU A 280 -62.57 -24.90 -61.70
N ARG A 281 -61.31 -25.11 -61.32
CA ARG A 281 -60.37 -26.02 -62.01
C ARG A 281 -60.91 -27.45 -62.06
N MET A 282 -61.47 -27.96 -60.94
CA MET A 282 -62.11 -29.29 -60.93
C MET A 282 -63.33 -29.36 -61.86
N MET A 283 -64.18 -28.33 -61.88
CA MET A 283 -65.35 -28.27 -62.77
C MET A 283 -64.93 -28.21 -64.24
N GLN A 284 -63.92 -27.39 -64.57
CA GLN A 284 -63.37 -27.29 -65.92
C GLN A 284 -62.77 -28.63 -66.37
N HIS A 285 -62.06 -29.33 -65.47
CA HIS A 285 -61.54 -30.67 -65.75
C HIS A 285 -62.68 -31.68 -66.03
N LYS A 286 -63.74 -31.66 -65.21
CA LYS A 286 -64.91 -32.53 -65.42
C LYS A 286 -65.61 -32.25 -66.75
N LEU A 287 -65.84 -30.99 -67.10
CA LEU A 287 -66.44 -30.62 -68.38
C LEU A 287 -65.59 -31.08 -69.58
N ARG A 288 -64.27 -30.92 -69.53
CA ARG A 288 -63.36 -31.46 -70.57
C ARG A 288 -63.40 -32.99 -70.65
N GLU A 289 -63.54 -33.68 -69.52
CA GLU A 289 -63.67 -35.13 -69.51
C GLU A 289 -65.02 -35.59 -70.08
N GLU A 290 -66.11 -34.89 -69.78
CA GLU A 290 -67.44 -35.12 -70.35
C GLU A 290 -67.48 -34.83 -71.85
N GLU A 291 -66.86 -33.76 -72.32
CA GLU A 291 -66.70 -33.43 -73.74
C GLU A 291 -65.91 -34.53 -74.48
N ARG A 292 -64.83 -35.02 -73.87
CA ARG A 292 -64.07 -36.18 -74.39
C ARG A 292 -64.89 -37.46 -74.41
N ARG A 293 -65.80 -37.67 -73.46
CA ARG A 293 -66.73 -38.82 -73.45
C ARG A 293 -67.83 -38.69 -74.49
N LEU A 294 -68.36 -37.49 -74.72
CA LEU A 294 -69.34 -37.22 -75.78
C LEU A 294 -68.71 -37.44 -77.17
N MET A 295 -67.49 -36.93 -77.39
CA MET A 295 -66.71 -37.20 -78.61
C MET A 295 -66.39 -38.69 -78.82
N ARG A 296 -66.35 -39.50 -77.75
CA ARG A 296 -66.14 -40.96 -77.83
C ARG A 296 -67.42 -41.78 -77.98
N SER A 297 -68.60 -41.20 -77.79
CA SER A 297 -69.91 -41.89 -77.91
C SER A 297 -70.69 -41.55 -79.17
N GLY A 298 -70.08 -40.82 -80.11
CA GLY A 298 -70.68 -40.43 -81.38
C GLY A 298 -69.69 -40.31 -82.53
N ALA A 299 -68.93 -41.37 -82.83
CA ALA A 299 -68.57 -41.75 -84.20
C ALA A 299 -67.75 -43.06 -84.18
N LYS A 300 -68.30 -44.10 -84.84
CA LYS A 300 -67.48 -45.07 -85.54
C LYS A 300 -66.81 -44.33 -86.70
N ASP A 301 -65.49 -44.38 -86.71
CA ASP A 301 -64.56 -44.55 -87.82
C ASP A 301 -65.06 -44.20 -89.23
N GLU A 302 -64.40 -43.25 -89.89
CA GLU A 302 -63.55 -43.56 -91.05
C GLU A 302 -62.67 -42.34 -91.42
N ASP A 303 -61.49 -42.67 -91.94
CA ASP A 303 -60.28 -41.87 -92.10
C ASP A 303 -60.40 -40.53 -92.85
N SER A 304 -59.58 -39.56 -92.43
CA SER A 304 -58.85 -38.72 -93.39
C SER A 304 -57.58 -38.19 -92.75
N ASP A 305 -56.48 -38.78 -93.19
CA ASP A 305 -55.12 -38.22 -93.14
C ASP A 305 -55.10 -36.88 -93.88
N MET A 306 -54.58 -35.82 -93.24
CA MET A 306 -54.16 -34.60 -93.93
C MET A 306 -53.12 -33.85 -93.09
N ASP A 307 -51.88 -33.94 -93.56
CA ASP A 307 -50.70 -33.23 -93.10
C ASP A 307 -50.68 -31.76 -93.56
N ILE A 308 -50.17 -30.88 -92.68
CA ILE A 308 -49.37 -29.63 -92.92
C ILE A 308 -50.16 -28.36 -93.38
N PRO A 309 -49.76 -27.08 -93.08
CA PRO A 309 -48.54 -26.55 -92.39
C PRO A 309 -48.74 -25.50 -91.26
N GLU A 310 -47.59 -25.12 -90.68
CA GLU A 310 -47.25 -23.87 -89.96
C GLU A 310 -47.95 -22.60 -90.50
N ASP A 311 -48.35 -21.69 -89.60
CA ASP A 311 -48.08 -20.24 -89.79
C ASP A 311 -48.18 -19.46 -88.47
N GLU A 312 -47.35 -18.43 -88.43
CA GLU A 312 -47.04 -17.47 -87.41
C GLU A 312 -48.21 -16.57 -86.99
N GLY A 313 -48.08 -15.99 -85.79
CA GLY A 313 -48.58 -14.64 -85.53
C GLY A 313 -49.95 -14.54 -84.85
N SER A 314 -49.95 -14.44 -83.51
CA SER A 314 -50.59 -13.27 -82.89
C SER A 314 -49.95 -12.98 -81.54
N ASP A 315 -49.01 -12.05 -81.63
CA ASP A 315 -48.59 -11.13 -80.59
C ASP A 315 -49.78 -10.64 -79.73
N SER A 316 -49.67 -10.86 -78.42
CA SER A 316 -50.22 -9.94 -77.44
C SER A 316 -49.23 -9.84 -76.29
N ASP A 317 -48.25 -8.97 -76.48
CA ASP A 317 -47.54 -8.27 -75.40
C ASP A 317 -48.52 -7.90 -74.27
N MET A 318 -48.37 -8.56 -73.12
CA MET A 318 -48.61 -7.89 -71.84
C MET A 318 -47.32 -7.97 -71.05
N GLU A 319 -46.53 -6.92 -71.22
CA GLU A 319 -45.39 -6.58 -70.37
C GLU A 319 -45.77 -6.67 -68.88
N ASP A 320 -45.00 -7.52 -68.20
CA ASP A 320 -44.18 -7.15 -67.04
C ASP A 320 -44.74 -6.07 -66.11
N ARG A 321 -45.31 -6.49 -64.97
CA ARG A 321 -45.22 -5.70 -63.72
C ARG A 321 -44.98 -6.60 -62.52
N ARG A 322 -43.72 -6.99 -62.34
CA ARG A 322 -43.16 -7.30 -61.02
C ARG A 322 -43.42 -6.13 -60.06
N PRO A 323 -43.97 -6.35 -58.85
CA PRO A 323 -43.87 -5.38 -57.78
C PRO A 323 -42.43 -5.37 -57.25
N SER A 324 -41.74 -4.25 -57.48
CA SER A 324 -40.39 -3.96 -57.03
C SER A 324 -40.29 -3.82 -55.50
N LYS A 325 -39.23 -4.41 -54.93
CA LYS A 325 -38.74 -4.16 -53.56
C LYS A 325 -38.65 -2.66 -53.25
N PRO A 326 -39.03 -2.20 -52.04
CA PRO A 326 -38.69 -0.87 -51.60
C PRO A 326 -37.25 -0.84 -51.05
N ARG A 327 -36.40 0.01 -51.64
CA ARG A 327 -35.22 0.58 -50.96
C ARG A 327 -35.24 2.09 -51.14
N PRO A 328 -34.68 2.84 -50.16
CA PRO A 328 -35.10 4.20 -49.86
C PRO A 328 -34.44 5.23 -50.78
N THR A 329 -35.24 6.18 -51.27
CA THR A 329 -34.73 7.36 -51.95
C THR A 329 -34.28 8.41 -50.94
N ARG A 330 -32.98 8.65 -50.98
CA ARG A 330 -32.28 9.78 -50.39
C ARG A 330 -32.10 10.84 -51.48
N ASN A 331 -32.32 12.10 -51.07
CA ASN A 331 -31.93 13.39 -51.67
C ASN A 331 -32.92 14.15 -52.58
N GLY A 332 -33.39 15.27 -52.04
CA GLY A 332 -33.54 16.54 -52.77
C GLY A 332 -32.74 17.65 -52.03
N PRO A 333 -31.87 18.41 -52.71
CA PRO A 333 -31.16 19.59 -52.17
C PRO A 333 -31.82 20.92 -52.59
N MET A 334 -31.29 22.03 -52.06
CA MET A 334 -31.56 23.47 -52.34
C MET A 334 -32.68 24.09 -51.46
N THR A 335 -32.57 25.25 -50.79
CA THR A 335 -31.67 26.43 -50.89
C THR A 335 -31.92 27.39 -49.70
N GLY A 336 -30.91 28.17 -49.31
CA GLY A 336 -31.00 29.38 -48.45
C GLY A 336 -29.97 29.35 -47.31
N ARG A 337 -28.71 29.78 -47.48
CA ARG A 337 -28.13 31.12 -47.74
C ARG A 337 -28.34 32.12 -46.57
N GLY A 338 -27.27 32.29 -45.79
CA GLY A 338 -27.05 33.28 -44.72
C GLY A 338 -26.05 32.69 -43.72
N GLY A 339 -24.73 32.77 -43.92
CA GLY A 339 -23.93 33.97 -43.61
C GLY A 339 -23.95 34.19 -42.09
N ALA A 340 -23.01 33.65 -41.29
CA ALA A 340 -21.66 34.16 -41.18
C ALA A 340 -20.72 33.13 -40.55
N ARG A 341 -19.58 32.88 -41.22
CA ARG A 341 -18.37 32.37 -40.58
C ARG A 341 -17.55 33.59 -40.17
N LEU A 342 -17.35 33.80 -38.87
CA LEU A 342 -16.32 34.71 -38.39
C LEU A 342 -15.11 33.87 -37.99
N VAL A 343 -14.14 33.87 -38.89
CA VAL A 343 -12.76 33.42 -38.65
C VAL A 343 -12.04 34.55 -37.92
N GLY A 344 -11.57 34.28 -36.70
CA GLY A 344 -10.63 35.13 -35.98
C GLY A 344 -9.36 34.32 -35.71
N ASN A 345 -8.26 34.71 -36.33
CA ASN A 345 -6.94 34.11 -36.20
C ASN A 345 -6.02 35.09 -35.43
N MET A 346 -5.17 34.54 -34.54
CA MET A 346 -3.90 35.09 -34.01
C MET A 346 -4.04 36.19 -32.91
N GLN A 347 -3.26 36.25 -31.82
CA GLN A 347 -1.92 35.79 -31.41
C GLN A 347 -1.95 35.77 -29.84
N GLY A 348 -1.33 34.89 -29.04
CA GLY A 348 0.05 34.40 -28.99
C GLY A 348 0.77 35.02 -27.78
N GLY A 349 0.84 34.29 -26.65
CA GLY A 349 1.60 34.66 -25.46
C GLY A 349 2.06 33.40 -24.73
N ASP A 350 3.32 33.03 -24.95
CA ASP A 350 4.03 31.92 -24.32
C ASP A 350 4.09 32.07 -22.79
N SER A 351 3.77 31.00 -22.08
CA SER A 351 4.43 30.61 -20.82
C SER A 351 4.04 29.16 -20.53
N GLU A 352 4.99 28.26 -20.79
CA GLU A 352 4.94 26.86 -20.40
C GLU A 352 4.83 26.73 -18.88
N GLU A 353 3.77 26.08 -18.39
CA GLU A 353 3.83 25.39 -17.10
C GLU A 353 2.95 24.13 -17.15
N VAL A 354 3.63 22.99 -17.25
CA VAL A 354 3.05 21.65 -17.31
C VAL A 354 2.47 21.31 -15.93
N SER A 355 1.15 21.45 -15.77
CA SER A 355 0.41 20.87 -14.66
C SER A 355 -0.53 19.79 -15.18
N LYS A 356 -0.23 18.53 -14.85
CA LYS A 356 -1.10 17.37 -15.13
C LYS A 356 -2.34 17.45 -14.26
N GLY A 357 -3.34 18.20 -14.71
CA GLY A 357 -4.71 18.15 -14.19
C GLY A 357 -5.46 17.00 -14.84
N VAL A 358 -5.83 15.98 -14.05
CA VAL A 358 -6.76 14.93 -14.48
C VAL A 358 -8.12 15.59 -14.70
N THR A 359 -8.45 15.87 -15.96
CA THR A 359 -9.81 16.28 -16.36
C THR A 359 -10.66 15.03 -16.42
N MET A 360 -11.49 14.81 -15.40
CA MET A 360 -12.45 13.72 -15.37
C MET A 360 -13.58 14.05 -16.34
N THR A 361 -13.40 13.67 -17.61
CA THR A 361 -14.46 13.67 -18.61
C THR A 361 -15.40 12.51 -18.29
N MET A 362 -16.59 12.83 -17.83
CA MET A 362 -17.68 11.86 -17.71
C MET A 362 -18.14 11.51 -19.12
N THR A 363 -17.54 10.46 -19.71
CA THR A 363 -18.04 9.85 -20.94
C THR A 363 -19.33 9.09 -20.63
N SER A 364 -20.24 9.03 -21.62
CA SER A 364 -21.57 8.40 -21.55
C SER A 364 -21.58 6.95 -21.01
N THR A 365 -20.42 6.32 -20.87
CA THR A 365 -20.23 5.00 -20.27
C THR A 365 -20.53 4.94 -18.77
N ASN A 366 -20.36 6.03 -18.01
CA ASN A 366 -20.59 6.03 -16.55
C ASN A 366 -22.07 6.09 -16.15
N ILE A 367 -22.95 6.51 -17.05
CA ILE A 367 -24.41 6.53 -16.80
C ILE A 367 -24.99 5.12 -16.82
N TYR A 368 -24.45 4.21 -17.66
CA TYR A 368 -24.94 2.83 -17.74
C TYR A 368 -24.59 1.99 -16.50
N ILE A 369 -23.53 2.30 -15.77
CA ILE A 369 -23.13 1.55 -14.57
C ILE A 369 -24.07 1.84 -13.39
N TYR A 370 -24.60 3.06 -13.27
CA TYR A 370 -25.52 3.42 -12.20
C TYR A 370 -26.94 2.88 -12.40
N ILE A 371 -27.35 2.67 -13.65
CA ILE A 371 -28.67 2.11 -13.98
C ILE A 371 -28.71 0.59 -13.73
N TYR A 372 -27.59 -0.13 -13.94
CA TYR A 372 -27.54 -1.57 -13.70
C TYR A 372 -27.49 -1.97 -12.22
N SER A 373 -27.07 -1.10 -11.31
CA SER A 373 -27.02 -1.40 -9.87
C SER A 373 -28.35 -1.19 -9.12
N LEU A 374 -29.37 -0.65 -9.78
CA LEU A 374 -30.70 -0.42 -9.21
C LEU A 374 -31.75 -1.44 -9.68
N LEU A 375 -31.38 -2.33 -10.60
CA LEU A 375 -32.27 -3.33 -11.21
C LEU A 375 -31.86 -4.78 -10.95
N PHE A 376 -30.90 -5.03 -10.05
CA PHE A 376 -30.57 -6.37 -9.53
C PHE A 376 -30.32 -6.36 -8.02
#